data_AF-A0AAD9VEM0-F1
#
_entry.id   AF-A0AAD9VEM0-F1
#
_cell.length_a   1.000
_cell.length_b   1.000
_cell.length_c   1.000
_cell.angle_alpha   90.00
_cell.angle_beta   90.00
_cell.angle_gamma   90.00
#
_symmetry.space_group_name_H-M   'P 1'
#
loop_
_entity.id
_entity.type
_entity.pdbx_description
1 polymer ?
#
loop_
_entity_poly.entity_id
_entity_poly.type
_entity_poly.pdbx_seq_one_letter_code
_entity_poly.pdbx_strand_id
1 'polypeptide(L)' 'MANQVTIKVGRKTLKEAHMIIFTCMSIRAIHLELVTDKSTDTFIMIFRRFASLRGHPINCWSDCTTNFV' A
#
# COMPACT_ATOMS: atom_id res chain seq x y z
N MET A 1 -13.01 -7.68 -0.31
CA MET A 1 -13.62 -6.89 0.78
C MET A 1 -12.56 -5.93 1.28
N ALA A 2 -12.75 -4.62 1.05
CA ALA A 2 -11.75 -3.61 1.35
C ALA A 2 -11.79 -3.28 2.85
N ASN A 3 -10.75 -3.69 3.59
CA ASN A 3 -10.67 -3.46 5.02
C ASN A 3 -10.12 -2.06 5.24
N GLN A 4 -11.00 -1.07 5.21
CA GLN A 4 -10.65 0.28 5.64
C GLN A 4 -10.43 0.31 7.15
N VAL A 5 -9.38 0.99 7.59
CA VAL A 5 -8.99 1.10 8.99
C VAL A 5 -9.10 2.54 9.42
N THR A 6 -9.78 2.78 10.53
CA THR A 6 -9.88 4.12 11.11
C THR A 6 -8.65 4.39 11.98
N ILE A 7 -7.88 5.42 11.62
CA ILE A 7 -6.74 5.88 12.41
C ILE A 7 -7.07 7.15 13.18
N LYS A 8 -6.50 7.27 14.38
CA LYS A 8 -6.59 8.49 15.18
C LYS A 8 -5.42 9.42 14.86
N VAL A 9 -5.71 10.57 14.28
CA VAL A 9 -4.75 11.64 14.00
C VAL A 9 -4.90 12.72 15.07
N GLY A 10 -3.92 12.80 15.96
CA GLY A 10 -3.92 13.75 17.08
C GLY A 10 -4.97 13.43 18.16
N ARG A 11 -5.46 14.45 18.86
CA ARG A 11 -6.35 14.24 20.02
C ARG A 11 -7.79 13.87 19.67
N LYS A 12 -8.32 14.28 18.50
CA LYS A 12 -9.75 14.15 18.17
C LYS A 12 -10.08 13.69 16.74
N THR A 13 -9.15 13.69 15.80
CA THR A 13 -9.50 13.43 14.39
C THR A 13 -9.40 11.96 14.07
N LEU A 14 -10.50 11.33 13.68
CA LEU A 14 -10.49 10.00 13.08
C LEU A 14 -10.43 10.16 11.57
N LYS A 15 -9.53 9.43 10.91
CA LYS A 15 -9.44 9.37 9.45
C LYS A 15 -9.52 7.94 8.97
N GLU A 16 -10.22 7.73 7.87
CA GLU A 16 -10.16 6.47 7.15
C GLU A 16 -8.79 6.34 6.47
N ALA A 17 -8.25 5.14 6.54
CA ALA A 17 -7.00 4.78 5.92
C ALA A 17 -7.06 3.35 5.38
N HIS A 18 -6.15 3.05 4.46
CA HIS A 18 -5.97 1.76 3.84
C HIS A 18 -4.54 1.31 4.06
N MET A 19 -4.36 0.01 4.26
CA MET A 19 -3.03 -0.59 4.29
C MET A 19 -2.74 -1.22 2.93
N ILE A 20 -1.63 -0.82 2.34
CA ILE A 20 -1.06 -1.46 1.16
C ILE A 20 0.04 -2.41 1.63
N ILE A 21 0.00 -3.64 1.11
CA ILE A 21 0.93 -4.70 1.48
C ILE A 21 1.65 -5.16 0.22
N PHE A 22 2.98 -5.06 0.22
CA PHE A 22 3.82 -5.71 -0.80
C PHE A 22 4.62 -6.83 -0.16
N THR A 23 4.70 -7.95 -0.86
CA THR A 23 5.54 -9.08 -0.46
C THR A 23 6.59 -9.30 -1.54
N CYS A 24 7.87 -9.28 -1.13
CA CYS A 24 8.96 -9.61 -2.03
C CYS A 24 9.20 -11.12 -1.98
N MET A 25 8.92 -11.83 -3.07
CA MET A 25 9.10 -13.29 -3.14
C MET A 25 10.58 -13.70 -3.19
N SER A 26 11.49 -12.81 -3.59
CA SER A 26 12.93 -13.11 -3.64
C SER A 26 13.55 -13.23 -2.24
N ILE A 27 13.26 -12.26 -1.36
CA ILE A 27 13.87 -12.20 -0.01
C ILE A 27 12.87 -12.44 1.14
N ARG A 28 11.62 -12.79 0.82
CA ARG A 28 10.51 -12.99 1.78
C ARG A 28 10.24 -11.78 2.69
N ALA A 29 10.51 -10.57 2.20
CA ALA A 29 10.26 -9.33 2.94
C ALA A 29 8.81 -8.85 2.74
N ILE A 30 8.22 -8.29 3.80
CA ILE A 30 6.90 -7.65 3.77
C ILE A 30 7.10 -6.13 3.94
N HIS A 31 6.52 -5.35 3.02
CA HIS A 31 6.47 -3.89 3.09
C HIS A 31 5.02 -3.46 3.30
N LEU A 32 4.78 -2.73 4.38
CA LEU A 32 3.45 -2.24 4.76
C LEU A 32 3.46 -0.72 4.68
N GLU A 33 2.47 -0.14 4.01
CA GLU A 33 2.30 1.30 3.92
C GLU A 33 0.87 1.71 4.18
N LEU A 34 0.68 2.71 5.03
CA LEU A 34 -0.63 3.23 5.38
C LEU A 34 -0.93 4.47 4.54
N VAL A 35 -2.07 4.48 3.85
CA VAL A 35 -2.49 5.55 2.97
C VAL A 35 -3.88 6.05 3.35
N THR A 36 -4.11 7.35 3.24
CA THR A 36 -5.45 7.93 3.38
C THR A 36 -6.12 8.17 2.03
N ASP A 37 -5.38 8.04 0.93
CA ASP A 37 -5.85 8.22 -0.43
C ASP A 37 -5.68 6.91 -1.22
N LYS A 38 -6.68 6.56 -2.01
CA LYS A 38 -6.72 5.38 -2.89
C LYS A 38 -6.41 5.73 -4.35
N SER A 39 -5.91 6.93 -4.64
CA SER A 39 -5.54 7.29 -6.00
C SER A 39 -4.45 6.39 -6.58
N THR A 40 -4.49 6.23 -7.90
CA THR A 40 -3.47 5.50 -8.67
C THR A 40 -2.08 6.12 -8.48
N ASP A 41 -1.97 7.45 -8.41
CA ASP A 41 -0.72 8.15 -8.13
C ASP A 41 -0.12 7.77 -6.77
N THR A 42 -0.97 7.68 -5.74
CA THR A 42 -0.55 7.23 -4.40
C THR A 42 0.01 5.82 -4.46
N PHE A 43 -0.65 4.91 -5.18
CA PHE A 43 -0.14 3.55 -5.37
C PHE A 43 1.22 3.52 -6.09
N ILE A 44 1.37 4.27 -7.19
CA ILE A 44 2.62 4.32 -7.95
C ILE A 44 3.77 4.84 -7.10
N MET A 45 3.55 5.91 -6.32
CA MET A 45 4.59 6.46 -5.43
C MET A 45 5.08 5.42 -4.42
N ILE A 46 4.15 4.67 -3.84
CA ILE A 46 4.45 3.66 -2.82
C ILE A 46 5.15 2.45 -3.44
N PHE A 47 4.68 2.01 -4.61
CA PHE A 47 5.33 0.93 -5.34
C PHE A 47 6.77 1.28 -5.71
N ARG A 48 7.04 2.52 -6.12
CA ARG A 48 8.40 3.02 -6.35
C ARG A 48 9.24 2.99 -5.08
N ARG A 49 8.67 3.35 -3.92
CA ARG A 49 9.34 3.29 -2.62
C ARG A 49 9.71 1.86 -2.24
N PHE A 50 8.79 0.91 -2.43
CA PHE A 50 9.04 -0.52 -2.27
C PHE A 50 10.18 -1.00 -3.20
N ALA A 51 10.10 -0.68 -4.50
CA ALA A 51 11.11 -1.08 -5.48
C ALA A 51 12.49 -0.47 -5.19
N SER A 52 12.54 0.77 -4.70
CA SER A 52 13.80 1.41 -4.30
C SER A 52 14.45 0.73 -3.09
N LEU A 53 13.65 0.14 -2.19
CA LEU A 53 14.15 -0.54 -1.00
C LEU A 53 14.48 -2.01 -1.25
N ARG A 54 13.74 -2.69 -2.13
CA ARG A 54 13.75 -4.16 -2.28
C ARG A 54 14.15 -4.64 -3.67
N GLY A 55 14.47 -3.73 -4.58
CA GLY A 55 14.76 -4.02 -5.98
C GLY A 55 13.52 -3.95 -6.87
N HIS A 56 13.72 -3.67 -8.15
CA HIS A 56 12.63 -3.60 -9.12
C HIS A 56 12.12 -5.01 -9.45
N PRO A 57 10.86 -5.34 -9.14
CA PRO A 57 10.33 -6.65 -9.46
C PRO A 57 10.13 -6.80 -10.98
N ILE A 58 10.51 -7.95 -11.53
CA ILE A 58 10.25 -8.30 -12.94
C ILE A 58 8.79 -8.69 -13.20
N ASN A 59 8.11 -9.21 -12.19
CA ASN A 59 6.73 -9.64 -12.24
C ASN A 59 6.00 -9.13 -10.99
N CYS A 60 4.78 -8.64 -11.17
CA CYS A 60 3.89 -8.25 -10.08
C CYS A 60 2.61 -9.09 -10.16
N TRP A 61 2.22 -9.67 -9.03
CA TRP A 61 0.97 -10.38 -8.87
C TRP A 61 0.12 -9.65 -7.85
N SER A 62 -1.08 -9.23 -8.27
CA SER A 62 -2.12 -8.73 -7.39
C SER A 62 -3.36 -9.61 -7.55
N ASP A 63 -4.23 -9.60 -6.55
CA ASP A 63 -5.63 -9.90 -6.83
C ASP A 63 -6.10 -8.83 -7.83
N CYS A 64 -6.78 -9.20 -8.91
CA CYS A 64 -7.17 -8.28 -9.99
C CYS A 64 -8.26 -7.27 -9.57
N THR A 65 -8.17 -6.74 -8.36
CA THR A 65 -9.13 -5.86 -7.74
C THR A 65 -8.86 -4.41 -8.17
N THR A 66 -9.91 -3.70 -8.57
CA THR A 66 -9.88 -2.27 -8.93
C THR A 66 -9.91 -1.38 -7.69
N ASN A 67 -8.99 -1.59 -6.74
CA ASN A 67 -9.00 -0.87 -5.45
C ASN A 67 -8.50 0.57 -5.54
N PHE A 68 -7.71 0.89 -6.57
CA PHE A 68 -7.14 2.21 -6.80
C PHE A 68 -7.84 2.83 -8.02
N VAL A 69 -8.48 3.99 -7.83
CA VAL A 69 -9.26 4.74 -8.84
C VAL A 69 -8.79 6.18 -8.93
#